data_AF-A0A850GBJ8-F1
#
_entry.id   AF-A0A850GBJ8-F1
#
_cell.length_a   1.000
_cell.length_b   1.000
_cell.length_c   1.000
_cell.angle_alpha   90.00
_cell.angle_beta   90.00
_cell.angle_gamma   90.00
#
_symmetry.space_group_name_H-M   'P 1'
#
loop_
_entity.id
_entity.type
_entity.pdbx_description
1 polymer ?
#
loop_
_entity_poly.entity_id
_entity_poly.type
_entity_poly.pdbx_seq_one_letter_code
_entity_poly.pdbx_strand_id
1 'polypeptide(L)'
;MATLMGTRVYANGKKIACKASDGKLVADRPCAQTGVMGLSQPQSDDMADYQEIPVMQAQALVAEKAPWLEGYADFRRHVYPWTINETVIRLYPGDVVFDGDFAAGPDSVLVAGSLKVSGLLTDCHEADRMQLYVLGDVEARDLMSFSEVVIGGAACVERLVYLNSLNDYSFSVYGDLSADGLVEEGMDSWVGGEIEARHVLSLQNQIRQGRGEQERDYPGADGDDATEVFLPEFLDDGYPKMAEILAALREGRIVLK
;
A
#
# COMPACT_ATOMS: atom_id res chain seq x y z
N MET A 1 -3.36 17.99 28.84
CA MET A 1 -3.84 16.92 29.73
C MET A 1 -3.91 15.67 28.86
N ALA A 2 -3.12 14.63 29.17
CA ALA A 2 -3.10 13.42 28.35
C ALA A 2 -4.15 12.44 28.88
N THR A 3 -4.93 11.83 27.97
CA THR A 3 -5.97 10.85 28.31
C THR A 3 -5.56 9.49 27.77
N LEU A 4 -5.64 8.47 28.62
CA LEU A 4 -5.37 7.09 28.25
C LEU A 4 -6.68 6.44 27.78
N MET A 5 -6.69 5.87 26.58
CA MET A 5 -7.80 5.03 26.10
C MET A 5 -7.21 3.76 25.49
N GLY A 6 -7.26 2.65 26.24
CA GLY A 6 -6.66 1.38 25.82
C GLY A 6 -5.13 1.44 25.71
N THR A 7 -4.58 0.92 24.61
CA THR A 7 -3.14 0.93 24.29
C THR A 7 -2.64 2.25 23.70
N ARG A 8 -3.50 3.27 23.60
CA ARG A 8 -3.19 4.54 22.90
C ARG A 8 -3.20 5.72 23.87
N VAL A 9 -2.23 6.63 23.71
CA VAL A 9 -2.12 7.87 24.49
C VAL A 9 -2.43 9.07 23.61
N TYR A 10 -3.35 9.91 24.08
CA TYR A 10 -3.79 11.11 23.37
C TYR A 10 -3.45 12.38 24.14
N ALA A 11 -3.03 13.42 23.42
CA ALA A 11 -2.93 14.78 23.92
C ALA A 11 -3.67 15.73 22.96
N ASN A 12 -4.57 16.55 23.52
CA ASN A 12 -5.40 17.49 22.74
C ASN A 12 -6.16 16.84 21.57
N GLY A 13 -6.61 15.59 21.75
CA GLY A 13 -7.34 14.84 20.72
C GLY A 13 -6.48 14.22 19.61
N LYS A 14 -5.16 14.41 19.63
CA LYS A 14 -4.21 13.73 18.73
C LYS A 14 -3.52 12.57 19.44
N LYS A 15 -3.37 11.45 18.75
CA LYS A 15 -2.56 10.31 19.20
C LYS A 15 -1.08 10.77 19.24
N ILE A 16 -0.37 10.42 20.31
CA ILE A 16 1.04 10.81 20.49
C ILE A 16 1.94 9.63 20.87
N ALA A 17 1.37 8.48 21.23
CA ALA A 17 2.11 7.26 21.53
C ALA A 17 1.20 6.03 21.49
N CYS A 18 1.81 4.88 21.20
CA CYS A 18 1.25 3.54 21.42
C CYS A 18 1.98 2.86 22.57
N LYS A 19 1.28 1.96 23.26
CA LYS A 19 1.86 1.05 24.25
C LYS A 19 2.29 -0.24 23.54
N ALA A 20 3.59 -0.54 23.56
CA ALA A 20 4.11 -1.80 23.08
C ALA A 20 3.65 -2.97 23.97
N SER A 21 3.78 -4.21 23.49
CA SER A 21 3.45 -5.43 24.23
C SER A 21 4.22 -5.58 25.56
N ASP A 22 5.41 -4.96 25.66
CA ASP A 22 6.21 -4.88 26.89
C ASP A 22 5.76 -3.78 27.87
N GLY A 23 4.71 -3.04 27.52
CA GLY A 23 4.11 -1.99 28.33
C GLY A 23 4.80 -0.63 28.26
N LYS A 24 5.86 -0.46 27.46
CA LYS A 24 6.51 0.84 27.25
C LYS A 24 5.75 1.69 26.25
N LEU A 25 5.83 3.01 26.46
CA LEU A 25 5.29 3.99 25.53
C LEU A 25 6.30 4.24 24.42
N VAL A 26 5.92 3.93 23.19
CA VAL A 26 6.70 4.26 21.99
C VAL A 26 6.12 5.55 21.42
N ALA A 27 6.94 6.59 21.35
CA ALA A 27 6.55 7.86 20.78
C ALA A 27 6.18 7.68 19.31
N ASP A 28 5.06 8.27 18.90
CA ASP A 28 4.61 8.30 17.50
C ASP A 28 5.67 9.06 16.68
N ARG A 29 6.48 8.34 15.89
CA ARG A 29 7.44 8.97 14.99
C ARG A 29 6.75 9.22 13.66
N PRO A 30 6.73 10.45 13.13
CA PRO A 30 6.21 10.70 11.79
C PRO A 30 7.03 9.90 10.76
N CYS A 31 6.35 9.36 9.75
CA CYS A 31 6.90 8.51 8.68
C CYS A 31 8.06 9.14 7.87
N ALA A 32 8.37 10.42 8.06
CA ALA A 32 9.29 11.17 7.21
C ALA A 32 10.75 11.25 7.70
N GLN A 33 11.18 10.48 8.72
CA GLN A 33 12.56 10.58 9.24
C GLN A 33 13.28 9.24 9.47
N THR A 34 13.03 8.22 8.65
CA THR A 34 14.11 7.30 8.29
C THR A 34 14.89 7.96 7.18
N GLY A 35 15.92 8.73 7.56
CA GLY A 35 16.86 9.32 6.61
C GLY A 35 17.59 8.23 5.83
N VAL A 36 17.00 7.80 4.71
CA VAL A 36 17.73 7.13 3.64
C VAL A 36 18.36 8.23 2.79
N MET A 37 19.27 9.00 3.42
CA MET A 37 20.14 9.90 2.67
C MET A 37 21.19 9.07 1.94
N GLY A 38 21.03 8.98 0.63
CA GLY A 38 22.13 8.78 -0.30
C GLY A 38 22.35 7.35 -0.77
N LEU A 39 21.58 6.93 -1.76
CA LEU A 39 22.09 6.12 -2.88
C LEU A 39 21.41 6.61 -4.15
N SER A 40 22.16 7.36 -4.96
CA SER A 40 21.74 7.81 -6.28
C SER A 40 21.66 6.61 -7.24
N GLN A 41 20.47 6.32 -7.74
CA GLN A 41 20.20 5.40 -8.85
C GLN A 41 19.09 5.98 -9.74
N PRO A 42 19.04 5.58 -11.02
CA PRO A 42 18.79 6.48 -12.13
C PRO A 42 17.40 7.11 -12.05
N GLN A 43 17.37 8.44 -12.10
CA GLN A 43 16.16 9.21 -12.32
C GLN A 43 15.48 8.68 -13.58
N SER A 44 14.30 8.09 -13.43
CA SER A 44 13.39 7.78 -14.53
C SER A 44 12.70 9.04 -15.06
N ASP A 45 13.45 10.13 -15.25
CA ASP A 45 13.01 11.30 -16.02
C ASP A 45 12.82 10.95 -17.51
N ASP A 46 13.10 9.69 -17.89
CA ASP A 46 12.95 9.10 -19.22
C ASP A 46 11.79 8.07 -19.25
N MET A 47 10.55 8.46 -18.98
CA MET A 47 9.35 7.63 -19.27
C MET A 47 8.20 8.52 -19.79
N ALA A 48 8.19 8.72 -21.11
CA ALA A 48 7.59 9.86 -21.82
C ALA A 48 6.07 9.86 -22.07
N ASP A 49 5.25 8.99 -21.45
CA ASP A 49 3.85 8.80 -21.87
C ASP A 49 2.79 9.09 -20.79
N TYR A 50 3.08 9.98 -19.83
CA TYR A 50 2.05 10.49 -18.91
C TYR A 50 1.61 11.92 -19.24
N GLN A 51 0.38 12.25 -18.86
CA GLN A 51 -0.19 13.59 -18.94
C GLN A 51 -0.46 14.11 -17.53
N GLU A 52 -0.17 15.37 -17.29
CA GLU A 52 -0.63 16.04 -16.08
C GLU A 52 -2.07 16.51 -16.27
N ILE A 53 -2.97 16.02 -15.43
CA ILE A 53 -4.38 16.42 -15.46
C ILE A 53 -4.82 16.99 -14.10
N PRO A 54 -5.76 17.94 -14.07
CA PRO A 54 -6.35 18.39 -12.81
C PRO A 54 -7.10 17.25 -12.11
N VAL A 55 -7.11 17.26 -10.77
CA VAL A 55 -7.85 16.28 -9.94
C VAL A 55 -9.30 16.11 -10.39
N MET A 56 -10.00 17.19 -10.73
CA MET A 56 -11.39 17.12 -11.20
C MET A 56 -11.54 16.32 -12.50
N GLN A 57 -10.56 16.39 -13.39
CA GLN A 57 -10.55 15.61 -14.62
C GLN A 57 -10.21 14.15 -14.34
N ALA A 58 -9.30 13.87 -13.39
CA ALA A 58 -9.00 12.51 -12.94
C ALA A 58 -10.25 11.84 -12.34
N GLN A 59 -10.96 12.55 -11.45
CA GLN A 59 -12.22 12.08 -10.85
C GLN A 59 -13.29 11.79 -11.91
N ALA A 60 -13.46 12.66 -12.90
CA ALA A 60 -14.39 12.44 -14.00
C ALA A 60 -14.01 11.21 -14.83
N LEU A 61 -12.71 11.02 -15.10
CA LEU A 61 -12.20 9.87 -15.83
C LEU A 61 -12.44 8.56 -15.09
N VAL A 62 -12.21 8.54 -13.77
CA VAL A 62 -12.49 7.40 -12.91
C VAL A 62 -13.99 7.05 -12.92
N ALA A 63 -14.87 8.05 -12.78
CA ALA A 63 -16.32 7.84 -12.83
C ALA A 63 -16.79 7.34 -14.20
N GLU A 64 -16.19 7.82 -15.29
CA GLU A 64 -16.51 7.38 -16.66
C GLU A 64 -16.01 5.94 -16.92
N LYS A 65 -14.76 5.65 -16.57
CA LYS A 65 -14.09 4.40 -16.96
C LYS A 65 -14.27 3.26 -15.98
N ALA A 66 -14.52 3.55 -14.71
CA ALA A 66 -14.71 2.55 -13.67
C ALA A 66 -16.00 2.78 -12.86
N PRO A 67 -17.17 2.90 -13.51
CA PRO A 67 -18.43 3.20 -12.83
C PRO A 67 -18.85 2.11 -11.84
N TRP A 68 -18.34 0.87 -12.01
CA TRP A 68 -18.58 -0.21 -11.06
C TRP A 68 -17.97 0.07 -9.68
N LEU A 69 -16.92 0.89 -9.61
CA LEU A 69 -16.30 1.26 -8.35
C LEU A 69 -17.23 2.10 -7.47
N GLU A 70 -18.19 2.85 -8.05
CA GLU A 70 -19.21 3.57 -7.28
C GLU A 70 -20.13 2.67 -6.46
N GLY A 71 -20.26 1.39 -6.84
CA GLY A 71 -21.06 0.40 -6.13
C GLY A 71 -20.47 -0.02 -4.78
N TYR A 72 -19.21 0.33 -4.51
CA TYR A 72 -18.53 -0.04 -3.27
C TYR A 72 -18.54 1.13 -2.30
N ALA A 73 -19.14 0.91 -1.13
CA ALA A 73 -19.28 1.94 -0.11
C ALA A 73 -17.92 2.52 0.34
N ASP A 74 -16.88 1.69 0.31
CA ASP A 74 -15.52 2.09 0.67
C ASP A 74 -14.83 2.89 -0.45
N PHE A 75 -15.12 2.65 -1.73
CA PHE A 75 -14.57 3.45 -2.84
C PHE A 75 -14.85 4.96 -2.66
N ARG A 76 -16.08 5.32 -2.28
CA ARG A 76 -16.43 6.73 -2.04
C ARG A 76 -15.70 7.34 -0.84
N ARG A 77 -15.23 6.53 0.10
CA ARG A 77 -14.41 6.98 1.23
C ARG A 77 -12.95 7.23 0.84
N HIS A 78 -12.44 6.45 -0.12
CA HIS A 78 -11.02 6.45 -0.49
C HIS A 78 -10.69 7.32 -1.72
N VAL A 79 -11.66 7.53 -2.61
CA VAL A 79 -11.50 8.38 -3.81
C VAL A 79 -11.78 9.84 -3.52
N TYR A 80 -12.81 10.19 -2.75
CA TYR A 80 -13.10 11.61 -2.50
C TYR A 80 -12.06 12.42 -1.66
N PRO A 81 -11.08 11.83 -0.95
CA PRO A 81 -9.97 12.54 -0.31
C PRO A 81 -8.84 13.07 -1.22
N TRP A 82 -8.87 12.87 -2.56
CA TRP A 82 -7.98 13.62 -3.50
C TRP A 82 -7.93 15.13 -3.18
N THR A 83 -9.00 15.60 -2.54
CA THR A 83 -9.37 16.99 -2.27
C THR A 83 -8.53 17.74 -1.25
N ILE A 84 -7.61 17.10 -0.49
CA ILE A 84 -7.01 17.81 0.65
C ILE A 84 -5.76 18.61 0.24
N ASN A 85 -4.95 18.22 -0.76
CA ASN A 85 -3.76 18.99 -1.17
C ASN A 85 -3.29 18.84 -2.63
N GLU A 86 -3.84 17.93 -3.44
CA GLU A 86 -3.33 17.68 -4.79
C GLU A 86 -3.99 18.59 -5.83
N THR A 87 -3.18 19.19 -6.70
CA THR A 87 -3.67 20.02 -7.82
C THR A 87 -3.54 19.33 -9.17
N VAL A 88 -2.62 18.38 -9.29
CA VAL A 88 -2.26 17.70 -10.53
C VAL A 88 -2.08 16.20 -10.25
N ILE A 89 -2.53 15.37 -11.18
CA ILE A 89 -2.38 13.92 -11.20
C ILE A 89 -1.59 13.54 -12.45
N ARG A 90 -0.64 12.61 -12.33
CA ARG A 90 0.03 11.98 -13.48
C ARG A 90 -0.87 10.88 -14.03
N LEU A 91 -1.46 11.13 -15.19
CA LEU A 91 -2.31 10.21 -15.92
C LEU A 91 -1.50 9.41 -16.94
N TYR A 92 -1.55 8.09 -16.85
CA TYR A 92 -1.28 7.18 -17.96
C TYR A 92 -2.62 6.80 -18.61
N PRO A 93 -2.89 7.19 -19.88
CA PRO A 93 -4.24 7.12 -20.46
C PRO A 93 -4.71 5.70 -20.84
N GLY A 94 -3.85 4.69 -20.69
CA GLY A 94 -4.13 3.29 -21.00
C GLY A 94 -3.17 2.37 -20.24
N ASP A 95 -2.96 1.17 -20.78
CA ASP A 95 -2.05 0.19 -20.19
C ASP A 95 -0.61 0.68 -20.24
N VAL A 96 0.15 0.42 -19.18
CA VAL A 96 1.54 0.83 -19.04
C VAL A 96 2.41 -0.32 -18.53
N VAL A 97 3.62 -0.41 -19.06
CA VAL A 97 4.60 -1.44 -18.71
C VAL A 97 5.91 -0.76 -18.32
N PHE A 98 6.46 -1.14 -17.17
CA PHE A 98 7.77 -0.73 -16.68
C PHE A 98 8.69 -1.96 -16.64
N ASP A 99 9.76 -1.92 -17.43
CA ASP A 99 10.86 -2.88 -17.34
C ASP A 99 11.77 -2.49 -16.17
N GLY A 100 11.72 -3.26 -15.08
CA GLY A 100 12.42 -2.99 -13.84
C GLY A 100 11.51 -2.51 -12.72
N ASP A 101 12.10 -1.78 -11.77
CA ASP A 101 11.37 -1.21 -10.63
C ASP A 101 10.61 0.05 -11.05
N PHE A 102 9.45 0.28 -10.44
CA PHE A 102 8.67 1.51 -10.58
C PHE A 102 8.32 2.06 -9.20
N ALA A 103 8.58 3.36 -9.00
CA ALA A 103 8.28 4.07 -7.78
C ALA A 103 7.35 5.24 -8.10
N ALA A 104 6.10 5.17 -7.62
CA ALA A 104 5.16 6.27 -7.75
C ALA A 104 5.51 7.40 -6.76
N GLY A 105 5.42 8.64 -7.23
CA GLY A 105 5.71 9.85 -6.49
C GLY A 105 6.53 10.88 -7.28
N PRO A 106 6.64 12.12 -6.79
CA PRO A 106 5.93 12.64 -5.60
C PRO A 106 4.45 12.94 -5.85
N ASP A 107 4.03 13.08 -7.11
CA ASP A 107 2.62 13.30 -7.46
C ASP A 107 1.86 11.97 -7.50
N SER A 108 0.57 12.03 -7.22
CA SER A 108 -0.31 10.88 -7.39
C SER A 108 -0.42 10.45 -8.84
N VAL A 109 -0.67 9.15 -9.01
CA VAL A 109 -0.66 8.47 -10.30
C VAL A 109 -2.01 7.84 -10.56
N LEU A 110 -2.53 8.04 -11.77
CA LEU A 110 -3.71 7.36 -12.30
C LEU A 110 -3.31 6.62 -13.58
N VAL A 111 -3.50 5.30 -13.60
CA VAL A 111 -3.39 4.46 -14.80
C VAL A 111 -4.80 4.12 -15.26
N ALA A 112 -5.22 4.66 -16.39
CA ALA A 112 -6.53 4.42 -17.00
C ALA A 112 -6.57 3.11 -17.82
N GLY A 113 -5.89 2.09 -17.32
CA GLY A 113 -5.69 0.76 -17.88
C GLY A 113 -5.00 -0.12 -16.83
N SER A 114 -4.23 -1.12 -17.29
CA SER A 114 -3.46 -2.03 -16.46
C SER A 114 -2.02 -1.56 -16.28
N LEU A 115 -1.41 -1.91 -15.14
CA LEU A 115 -0.03 -1.56 -14.80
C LEU A 115 0.78 -2.84 -14.64
N LYS A 116 1.83 -3.00 -15.46
CA LYS A 116 2.79 -4.09 -15.31
C LYS A 116 4.16 -3.54 -14.94
N VAL A 117 4.76 -4.08 -13.89
CA VAL A 117 6.10 -3.73 -13.41
C VAL A 117 6.91 -5.02 -13.29
N SER A 118 7.99 -5.19 -14.06
CA SER A 118 8.74 -6.46 -14.00
C SER A 118 9.58 -6.62 -12.73
N GLY A 119 9.72 -5.56 -11.92
CA GLY A 119 10.44 -5.51 -10.66
C GLY A 119 9.55 -5.13 -9.48
N LEU A 120 10.08 -4.29 -8.60
CA LEU A 120 9.39 -3.78 -7.42
C LEU A 120 8.49 -2.59 -7.79
N LEU A 121 7.20 -2.70 -7.48
CA LEU A 121 6.26 -1.58 -7.44
C LEU A 121 6.28 -0.96 -6.04
N THR A 122 6.60 0.33 -5.95
CA THR A 122 6.54 1.13 -4.71
C THR A 122 5.80 2.43 -4.92
N ASP A 123 5.36 3.07 -3.84
CA ASP A 123 4.72 4.38 -3.81
C ASP A 123 5.32 5.27 -2.70
N CYS A 124 4.82 6.50 -2.55
CA CYS A 124 5.35 7.53 -1.65
C CYS A 124 6.84 7.89 -1.87
N HIS A 125 7.35 7.71 -3.09
CA HIS A 125 8.70 8.16 -3.41
C HIS A 125 8.78 9.69 -3.31
N GLU A 126 9.61 10.19 -2.37
CA GLU A 126 9.80 11.62 -2.11
C GLU A 126 8.52 12.38 -1.74
N ALA A 127 7.48 11.68 -1.24
CA ALA A 127 6.21 12.28 -0.83
C ALA A 127 5.73 11.75 0.52
N ASP A 128 5.18 12.65 1.34
CA ASP A 128 4.51 12.27 2.59
C ASP A 128 3.13 11.64 2.34
N ARG A 129 2.52 11.99 1.20
CA ARG A 129 1.19 11.55 0.78
C ARG A 129 1.15 11.49 -0.74
N MET A 130 0.65 10.38 -1.25
CA MET A 130 0.23 10.24 -2.65
C MET A 130 -0.83 9.14 -2.73
N GLN A 131 -1.40 8.96 -3.91
CA GLN A 131 -2.34 7.91 -4.21
C GLN A 131 -2.04 7.26 -5.56
N LEU A 132 -2.07 5.93 -5.61
CA LEU A 132 -1.89 5.16 -6.83
C LEU A 132 -3.22 4.50 -7.21
N TYR A 133 -3.76 4.89 -8.36
CA TYR A 133 -4.97 4.31 -8.93
C TYR A 133 -4.66 3.60 -10.22
N VAL A 134 -5.03 2.33 -10.31
CA VAL A 134 -4.96 1.54 -11.53
C VAL A 134 -6.37 1.04 -11.81
N LEU A 135 -6.96 1.44 -12.94
CA LEU A 135 -8.35 1.09 -13.25
C LEU A 135 -8.51 -0.36 -13.75
N GLY A 136 -7.44 -0.94 -14.28
CA GLY A 136 -7.37 -2.34 -14.70
C GLY A 136 -6.59 -3.20 -13.69
N ASP A 137 -5.81 -4.14 -14.24
CA ASP A 137 -5.05 -5.12 -13.46
C ASP A 137 -3.66 -4.59 -13.09
N VAL A 138 -3.08 -5.13 -12.02
CA VAL A 138 -1.68 -4.89 -11.63
C VAL A 138 -0.91 -6.19 -11.68
N GLU A 139 0.23 -6.17 -12.36
CA GLU A 139 1.23 -7.24 -12.32
C GLU A 139 2.56 -6.69 -11.78
N ALA A 140 3.15 -7.35 -10.79
CA ALA A 140 4.45 -6.97 -10.25
C ALA A 140 5.26 -8.19 -9.78
N ARG A 141 6.60 -8.08 -9.71
CA ARG A 141 7.40 -9.09 -8.99
C ARG A 141 7.17 -8.97 -7.48
N ASP A 142 7.25 -7.74 -6.98
CA ASP A 142 6.96 -7.37 -5.59
C ASP A 142 6.15 -6.07 -5.58
N LEU A 143 5.32 -5.90 -4.57
CA LEU A 143 4.58 -4.67 -4.30
C LEU A 143 4.82 -4.28 -2.84
N MET A 144 5.35 -3.09 -2.63
CA MET A 144 5.48 -2.52 -1.29
C MET A 144 4.85 -1.14 -1.26
N SER A 145 3.77 -1.00 -0.50
CA SER A 145 2.95 0.22 -0.47
C SER A 145 2.97 0.89 0.90
N PHE A 146 2.98 2.22 0.84
CA PHE A 146 3.02 3.19 1.92
C PHE A 146 1.93 4.27 1.80
N SER A 147 1.06 4.16 0.80
CA SER A 147 0.13 5.19 0.37
C SER A 147 -1.26 4.63 0.11
N GLU A 148 -2.19 5.47 -0.34
CA GLU A 148 -3.50 4.97 -0.78
C GLU A 148 -3.37 4.27 -2.13
N VAL A 149 -3.75 3.00 -2.21
CA VAL A 149 -3.69 2.21 -3.45
C VAL A 149 -5.04 1.61 -3.79
N VAL A 150 -5.48 1.84 -5.03
CA VAL A 150 -6.73 1.32 -5.57
C VAL A 150 -6.46 0.61 -6.90
N ILE A 151 -6.78 -0.67 -6.96
CA ILE A 151 -6.65 -1.54 -8.14
C ILE A 151 -8.05 -2.01 -8.55
N GLY A 152 -8.54 -1.51 -9.68
CA GLY A 152 -9.90 -1.76 -10.16
C GLY A 152 -10.15 -3.18 -10.67
N GLY A 153 -9.08 -3.87 -11.08
CA GLY A 153 -9.07 -5.26 -11.51
C GLY A 153 -8.39 -6.19 -10.52
N ALA A 154 -7.67 -7.19 -11.03
CA ALA A 154 -6.90 -8.15 -10.24
C ALA A 154 -5.48 -7.64 -9.92
N ALA A 155 -4.89 -8.14 -8.84
CA ALA A 155 -3.50 -7.92 -8.48
C ALA A 155 -2.74 -9.25 -8.48
N CYS A 156 -1.81 -9.40 -9.42
CA CYS A 156 -0.96 -10.58 -9.57
C CYS A 156 0.48 -10.20 -9.22
N VAL A 157 0.88 -10.46 -7.98
CA VAL A 157 2.21 -10.11 -7.49
C VAL A 157 3.00 -11.40 -7.27
N GLU A 158 4.11 -11.60 -7.97
CA GLU A 158 4.78 -12.90 -7.97
C GLU A 158 5.22 -13.36 -6.57
N ARG A 159 5.73 -12.45 -5.75
CA ARG A 159 6.34 -12.78 -4.46
C ARG A 159 5.62 -12.16 -3.28
N LEU A 160 5.78 -10.87 -3.05
CA LEU A 160 5.36 -10.23 -1.81
C LEU A 160 4.53 -8.98 -2.08
N VAL A 161 3.35 -8.94 -1.47
CA VAL A 161 2.57 -7.73 -1.22
C VAL A 161 2.80 -7.32 0.22
N TYR A 162 3.54 -6.22 0.43
CA TYR A 162 3.78 -5.66 1.76
C TYR A 162 3.11 -4.30 1.87
N LEU A 163 2.14 -4.20 2.77
CA LEU A 163 1.30 -3.02 2.96
C LEU A 163 1.65 -2.40 4.31
N ASN A 164 2.27 -1.23 4.32
CA ASN A 164 2.59 -0.54 5.57
C ASN A 164 2.08 0.88 5.57
N SER A 165 1.30 1.27 6.58
CA SER A 165 1.09 2.69 6.81
C SER A 165 0.99 2.99 8.30
N LEU A 166 0.90 4.27 8.64
CA LEU A 166 0.68 4.69 10.03
C LEU A 166 -0.79 4.53 10.48
N ASN A 167 -1.54 3.61 9.88
CA ASN A 167 -3.00 3.42 10.01
C ASN A 167 -3.82 4.55 9.39
N ASP A 168 -3.29 5.15 8.33
CA ASP A 168 -3.86 6.34 7.68
C ASP A 168 -4.28 6.10 6.23
N TYR A 169 -3.88 4.97 5.63
CA TYR A 169 -4.16 4.64 4.23
C TYR A 169 -4.75 3.24 4.08
N SER A 170 -5.36 3.01 2.91
CA SER A 170 -5.90 1.71 2.52
C SER A 170 -5.30 1.17 1.23
N PHE A 171 -5.42 -0.14 1.11
CA PHE A 171 -5.08 -0.90 -0.07
C PHE A 171 -6.33 -1.67 -0.52
N SER A 172 -6.83 -1.37 -1.71
CA SER A 172 -8.07 -1.95 -2.24
C SER A 172 -7.83 -2.62 -3.59
N VAL A 173 -8.17 -3.91 -3.69
CA VAL A 173 -8.21 -4.67 -4.95
C VAL A 173 -9.64 -5.11 -5.21
N TYR A 174 -10.21 -4.74 -6.35
CA TYR A 174 -11.63 -5.00 -6.63
C TYR A 174 -11.88 -6.36 -7.32
N GLY A 175 -10.84 -6.96 -7.90
CA GLY A 175 -10.77 -8.34 -8.37
C GLY A 175 -10.05 -9.27 -7.39
N ASP A 176 -9.43 -10.32 -7.94
CA ASP A 176 -8.65 -11.31 -7.18
C ASP A 176 -7.25 -10.78 -6.84
N LEU A 177 -6.66 -11.31 -5.76
CA LEU A 177 -5.27 -11.05 -5.39
C LEU A 177 -4.51 -12.37 -5.31
N SER A 178 -3.39 -12.47 -6.03
CA SER A 178 -2.45 -13.59 -5.91
C SER A 178 -1.05 -13.10 -5.53
N ALA A 179 -0.43 -13.79 -4.57
CA ALA A 179 0.97 -13.58 -4.17
C ALA A 179 1.53 -14.75 -3.36
N ASP A 180 2.85 -14.94 -3.30
CA ASP A 180 3.41 -15.90 -2.33
C ASP A 180 3.16 -15.43 -0.88
N GLY A 181 3.28 -14.13 -0.62
CA GLY A 181 2.99 -13.53 0.68
C GLY A 181 2.18 -12.23 0.58
N LEU A 182 1.15 -12.12 1.41
CA LEU A 182 0.39 -10.90 1.66
C LEU A 182 0.57 -10.48 3.12
N VAL A 183 1.19 -9.33 3.35
CA VAL A 183 1.52 -8.82 4.68
C VAL A 183 0.93 -7.43 4.86
N GLU A 184 0.09 -7.27 5.87
CA GLU A 184 -0.46 -6.00 6.33
C GLU A 184 0.22 -5.55 7.62
N GLU A 185 0.71 -4.31 7.63
CA GLU A 185 1.33 -3.64 8.77
C GLU A 185 0.88 -2.18 8.85
N GLY A 186 -0.37 -1.97 9.25
CA GLY A 186 -0.92 -0.65 9.49
C GLY A 186 -1.71 -0.06 8.32
N MET A 187 -2.27 -0.87 7.42
CA MET A 187 -3.19 -0.44 6.34
C MET A 187 -4.57 -1.11 6.46
N ASP A 188 -5.64 -0.38 6.16
CA ASP A 188 -6.95 -1.02 5.96
C ASP A 188 -6.96 -1.69 4.58
N SER A 189 -6.97 -3.01 4.56
CA SER A 189 -6.76 -3.79 3.34
C SER A 189 -8.03 -4.53 2.95
N TRP A 190 -8.47 -4.38 1.70
CA TRP A 190 -9.67 -5.04 1.19
C TRP A 190 -9.43 -5.63 -0.20
N VAL A 191 -9.86 -6.89 -0.38
CA VAL A 191 -9.84 -7.62 -1.65
C VAL A 191 -11.25 -8.09 -1.97
N GLY A 192 -11.82 -7.63 -3.07
CA GLY A 192 -13.19 -7.93 -3.45
C GLY A 192 -13.41 -9.31 -4.06
N GLY A 193 -12.35 -9.92 -4.58
CA GLY A 193 -12.32 -11.28 -5.12
C GLY A 193 -11.70 -12.30 -4.16
N GLU A 194 -11.10 -13.34 -4.73
CA GLU A 194 -10.37 -14.36 -3.97
C GLU A 194 -8.95 -13.91 -3.63
N ILE A 195 -8.47 -14.30 -2.44
CA ILE A 195 -7.06 -14.17 -2.05
C ILE A 195 -6.41 -15.55 -2.21
N GLU A 196 -5.50 -15.66 -3.18
CA GLU A 196 -4.62 -16.82 -3.36
C GLU A 196 -3.21 -16.45 -2.89
N ALA A 197 -2.93 -16.69 -1.60
CA ALA A 197 -1.59 -16.50 -1.07
C ALA A 197 -1.15 -17.64 -0.16
N ARG A 198 0.14 -18.01 -0.26
CA ARG A 198 0.73 -19.05 0.60
C ARG A 198 0.82 -18.56 2.04
N HIS A 199 1.14 -17.28 2.23
CA HIS A 199 1.18 -16.62 3.52
C HIS A 199 0.25 -15.41 3.54
N VAL A 200 -0.60 -15.32 4.56
CA VAL A 200 -1.44 -14.15 4.82
C VAL A 200 -1.23 -13.72 6.26
N LEU A 201 -0.60 -12.56 6.42
CA LEU A 201 -0.20 -12.03 7.71
C LEU A 201 -0.76 -10.62 7.91
N SER A 202 -1.59 -10.46 8.92
CA SER A 202 -2.04 -9.15 9.39
C SER A 202 -1.35 -8.86 10.72
N LEU A 203 -0.69 -7.71 10.84
CA LEU A 203 0.11 -7.37 12.03
C LEU A 203 -0.52 -6.27 12.88
N GLN A 204 -1.23 -5.31 12.27
CA GLN A 204 -1.77 -4.17 13.01
C GLN A 204 -3.27 -3.97 12.80
N ASN A 205 -3.79 -4.18 11.59
CA ASN A 205 -5.21 -4.05 11.31
C ASN A 205 -5.80 -5.39 10.84
N GLN A 206 -6.32 -5.40 9.61
CA GLN A 206 -7.08 -6.50 9.06
C GLN A 206 -6.94 -6.49 7.54
N ILE A 207 -6.95 -7.69 7.00
CA ILE A 207 -7.21 -7.93 5.59
C ILE A 207 -8.64 -8.44 5.49
N ARG A 208 -9.47 -7.77 4.71
CA ARG A 208 -10.85 -8.15 4.42
C ARG A 208 -10.92 -8.75 3.02
N GLN A 209 -11.62 -9.87 2.88
CA GLN A 209 -11.86 -10.53 1.61
C GLN A 209 -13.36 -10.63 1.33
N GLY A 210 -13.78 -10.37 0.10
CA GLY A 210 -15.14 -10.62 -0.38
C GLY A 210 -16.02 -9.38 -0.40
N ARG A 211 -17.33 -9.59 -0.56
CA ARG A 211 -18.33 -8.52 -0.72
C ARG A 211 -19.52 -8.71 0.20
N GLY A 212 -19.82 -7.69 1.02
CA GLY A 212 -21.05 -7.64 1.80
C GLY A 212 -21.12 -8.73 2.86
N GLU A 213 -22.19 -9.52 2.88
CA GLU A 213 -22.41 -10.56 3.91
C GLU A 213 -21.44 -11.76 3.81
N GLN A 214 -20.60 -11.82 2.78
CA GLN A 214 -19.60 -12.88 2.57
C GLN A 214 -18.17 -12.42 2.91
N GLU A 215 -18.03 -11.33 3.66
CA GLU A 215 -16.73 -10.84 4.07
C GLU A 215 -16.04 -11.82 5.04
N ARG A 216 -14.80 -12.16 4.72
CA ARG A 216 -13.89 -12.93 5.57
C ARG A 216 -12.79 -12.00 6.07
N ASP A 217 -12.63 -11.97 7.39
CA ASP A 217 -11.57 -11.22 8.05
C ASP A 217 -10.36 -12.11 8.31
N TYR A 218 -9.17 -11.58 8.06
CA TYR A 218 -7.89 -12.10 8.53
C TYR A 218 -7.40 -11.14 9.64
N PRO A 219 -7.78 -11.39 10.92
CA PRO A 219 -7.51 -10.46 12.01
C PRO A 219 -6.02 -10.44 12.37
N GLY A 220 -5.52 -9.27 12.77
CA GLY A 220 -4.10 -9.03 13.10
C GLY A 220 -3.54 -9.75 14.34
N ALA A 221 -4.23 -10.76 14.86
CA ALA A 221 -3.85 -11.52 16.05
C ALA A 221 -4.00 -13.05 15.92
N ASP A 222 -4.52 -13.56 14.79
CA ASP A 222 -4.68 -15.00 14.52
C ASP A 222 -3.98 -15.44 13.21
N GLY A 223 -3.13 -14.59 12.62
CA GLY A 223 -2.35 -14.90 11.41
C GLY A 223 -1.04 -15.64 11.69
N ASP A 224 -0.40 -16.13 10.60
CA ASP A 224 0.94 -16.76 10.63
C ASP A 224 1.91 -15.90 11.47
N ASP A 225 2.76 -16.51 12.29
CA ASP A 225 3.80 -15.75 12.99
C ASP A 225 4.73 -15.13 11.93
N ALA A 226 5.17 -13.87 12.09
CA ALA A 226 6.11 -13.26 11.16
C ALA A 226 7.41 -14.09 11.02
N THR A 227 7.76 -14.87 12.06
CA THR A 227 8.84 -15.85 12.03
C THR A 227 8.54 -17.08 11.17
N GLU A 228 7.30 -17.36 10.79
CA GLU A 228 6.90 -18.41 9.84
C GLU A 228 6.87 -17.91 8.40
N VAL A 229 6.70 -16.60 8.21
CA VAL A 229 6.60 -15.95 6.89
C VAL A 229 7.96 -15.47 6.38
N PHE A 230 8.74 -14.75 7.20
CA PHE A 230 9.98 -14.10 6.79
C PHE A 230 11.24 -14.90 7.14
N LEU A 231 12.30 -14.74 6.33
CA LEU A 231 13.62 -15.24 6.70
C LEU A 231 14.14 -14.52 7.96
N PRO A 232 14.85 -15.22 8.88
CA PRO A 232 15.24 -14.65 10.17
C PRO A 232 16.07 -13.36 10.08
N GLU A 233 16.87 -13.19 9.03
CA GLU A 233 17.66 -11.97 8.82
C GLU A 233 16.83 -10.73 8.51
N PHE A 234 15.54 -10.88 8.19
CA PHE A 234 14.59 -9.77 7.95
C PHE A 234 13.68 -9.52 9.16
N LEU A 235 13.98 -10.11 10.31
CA LEU A 235 13.25 -9.93 11.55
C LEU A 235 14.11 -9.25 12.62
N ASP A 236 13.45 -8.47 13.48
CA ASP A 236 13.98 -7.92 14.73
C ASP A 236 12.99 -8.28 15.85
N ASP A 237 13.40 -9.15 16.78
CA ASP A 237 12.54 -9.69 17.84
C ASP A 237 11.17 -10.23 17.33
N GLY A 238 11.17 -10.86 16.16
CA GLY A 238 9.97 -11.42 15.54
C GLY A 238 9.13 -10.40 14.76
N TYR A 239 9.62 -9.17 14.56
CA TYR A 239 8.94 -8.15 13.78
C TYR A 239 9.68 -7.86 12.46
N PRO A 240 8.98 -7.59 11.34
CA PRO A 240 9.64 -7.28 10.07
C PRO A 240 10.53 -6.03 10.12
N LYS A 241 11.74 -6.15 9.56
CA LYS A 241 12.69 -5.06 9.35
C LYS A 241 12.44 -4.38 8.02
N MET A 242 11.49 -3.46 8.02
CA MET A 242 10.99 -2.74 6.85
C MET A 242 12.07 -2.21 5.90
N ALA A 243 13.10 -1.53 6.42
CA ALA A 243 14.14 -0.92 5.59
C ALA A 243 15.01 -1.99 4.91
N GLU A 244 15.34 -3.06 5.62
CA GLU A 244 16.11 -4.20 5.12
C GLU A 244 15.31 -5.03 4.11
N ILE A 245 14.00 -5.18 4.33
CA ILE A 245 13.09 -5.81 3.37
C ILE A 245 13.05 -4.98 2.09
N LEU A 246 12.77 -3.69 2.16
CA LEU A 246 12.73 -2.81 0.99
C LEU A 246 14.05 -2.85 0.20
N ALA A 247 15.19 -2.80 0.89
CA ALA A 247 16.50 -2.91 0.27
C ALA A 247 16.70 -4.27 -0.44
N ALA A 248 16.31 -5.37 0.21
CA ALA A 248 16.39 -6.71 -0.38
C ALA A 248 15.47 -6.86 -1.60
N LEU A 249 14.25 -6.31 -1.56
CA LEU A 249 13.32 -6.35 -2.69
C LEU A 249 13.88 -5.58 -3.90
N ARG A 250 14.49 -4.41 -3.70
CA ARG A 250 15.19 -3.67 -4.78
C ARG A 250 16.33 -4.47 -5.40
N GLU A 251 17.03 -5.27 -4.60
CA GLU A 251 18.07 -6.20 -5.06
C GLU A 251 17.50 -7.47 -5.71
N GLY A 252 16.17 -7.62 -5.77
CA GLY A 252 15.51 -8.82 -6.27
C GLY A 252 15.70 -10.05 -5.37
N ARG A 253 16.10 -9.86 -4.11
CA ARG A 253 16.30 -10.96 -3.16
C ARG A 253 14.97 -11.49 -2.63
N ILE A 254 14.98 -12.77 -2.26
CA ILE A 254 13.87 -13.45 -1.59
C ILE A 254 13.90 -13.06 -0.11
N VAL A 255 12.75 -12.69 0.44
CA VAL A 255 12.58 -12.33 1.86
C VAL A 255 11.66 -13.29 2.63
N LEU A 256 10.91 -14.11 1.92
CA LEU A 256 9.97 -15.11 2.45
C LEU A 256 10.62 -16.50 2.59
N LYS A 257 10.02 -17.38 3.40
CA LYS A 257 10.48 -18.76 3.66
C LYS A 257 10.02 -19.82 2.65
#